data_AF-A0A9Q3EQ28-F1
#
_entry.id   AF-A0A9Q3EQ28-F1
#
_cell.length_a   1.000
_cell.length_b   1.000
_cell.length_c   1.000
_cell.angle_alpha   90.00
_cell.angle_beta   90.00
_cell.angle_gamma   90.00
#
_symmetry.space_group_name_H-M   'P 1'
#
loop_
_entity.id
_entity.type
_entity.pdbx_description
1 polymer ?
#
loop_
_entity_poly.entity_id
_entity_poly.type
_entity_poly.pdbx_seq_one_letter_code
_entity_poly.pdbx_strand_id
1 'polypeptide(L)'
;MKKELIEISFQYRDAFASDNEPLGAIKGHEVEIILNEERTYPPLLRRPAYPAIPRDREALEAHINELIKLGVLRKVGHNEEVEVTTAVIIN
;
A
#
# COMPACT_ATOMS: atom_id res chain seq x y z
N MET A 1 14.18 -16.29 32.86
CA MET A 1 13.79 -14.98 32.28
C MET A 1 14.30 -14.74 30.87
N LYS A 2 15.59 -14.46 30.58
CA LYS A 2 16.03 -14.16 29.19
C LYS A 2 15.83 -15.31 28.20
N LYS A 3 16.08 -16.56 28.62
CA LYS A 3 15.89 -17.75 27.78
C LYS A 3 14.43 -17.99 27.42
N GLU A 4 13.55 -17.93 28.40
CA GLU A 4 12.10 -18.10 28.22
C GLU A 4 11.53 -17.03 27.28
N LEU A 5 12.00 -15.78 27.38
CA LEU A 5 11.58 -14.71 26.47
C LEU A 5 11.99 -15.00 25.02
N ILE A 6 13.22 -15.49 24.80
CA ILE A 6 13.68 -15.85 23.46
C ILE A 6 12.89 -17.03 22.91
N GLU A 7 12.60 -18.04 23.73
CA GLU A 7 11.78 -19.20 23.34
C GLU A 7 10.37 -18.76 22.94
N ILE A 8 9.73 -17.88 23.71
CA ILE A 8 8.40 -17.34 23.39
C ILE A 8 8.44 -16.51 22.11
N SER A 9 9.41 -15.59 21.96
CA SER A 9 9.55 -14.78 20.74
C SER A 9 9.79 -15.64 19.51
N PHE A 10 10.55 -16.74 19.64
CA PHE A 10 10.79 -17.66 18.54
C PHE A 10 9.55 -18.50 18.21
N GLN A 11 8.81 -18.94 19.23
CA GLN A 11 7.56 -19.69 19.07
C GLN A 11 6.49 -18.86 18.33
N TYR A 12 6.38 -17.57 18.63
CA TYR A 12 5.41 -16.65 18.02
C TYR A 12 6.04 -15.71 17.00
N ARG A 13 7.11 -16.12 16.32
CA ARG A 13 7.85 -15.24 15.39
C ARG A 13 6.96 -14.63 14.30
N ASP A 14 5.94 -15.38 13.85
CA ASP A 14 5.00 -14.98 12.80
C ASP A 14 3.97 -13.92 13.31
N ALA A 15 3.91 -13.67 14.61
CA ALA A 15 3.11 -12.60 15.20
C ALA A 15 3.83 -11.23 15.18
N PHE A 16 5.11 -11.20 14.81
CA PHE A 16 5.91 -9.99 14.71
C PHE A 16 6.03 -9.56 13.25
N ALA A 17 6.00 -8.24 13.01
CA ALA A 17 6.22 -7.71 11.68
C ALA A 17 7.64 -8.03 11.20
N SER A 18 7.76 -8.50 9.95
CA SER A 18 9.03 -8.76 9.27
C SER A 18 9.01 -8.14 7.88
N ASP A 19 10.18 -7.71 7.40
CA ASP A 19 10.38 -7.14 6.06
C ASP A 19 10.12 -8.16 4.93
N ASN A 20 10.02 -9.45 5.27
CA ASN A 20 9.82 -10.55 4.31
C ASN A 20 8.35 -10.92 4.11
N GLU A 21 7.44 -10.39 4.94
CA GLU A 21 6.03 -10.75 4.91
C GLU A 21 5.19 -9.55 4.46
N PRO A 22 4.22 -9.74 3.55
CA PRO A 22 3.39 -8.64 3.07
C PRO A 22 2.54 -8.08 4.21
N LEU A 23 2.55 -6.76 4.35
CA LEU A 23 1.68 -6.07 5.31
C LEU A 23 0.23 -6.21 4.87
N GLY A 24 -0.66 -6.59 5.79
CA GLY A 24 -2.11 -6.58 5.54
C GLY A 24 -2.68 -7.83 4.88
N ALA A 25 -1.99 -8.97 4.91
CA ALA A 25 -2.56 -10.27 4.50
C ALA A 25 -3.63 -10.83 5.49
N ILE A 26 -4.36 -9.95 6.18
CA ILE A 26 -5.47 -10.32 7.06
C ILE A 26 -6.69 -10.57 6.16
N LYS A 27 -6.95 -11.85 5.89
CA LYS A 27 -8.09 -12.29 5.07
C LYS A 27 -9.42 -11.87 5.69
N GLY A 28 -10.38 -11.45 4.87
CA GLY A 28 -11.75 -11.16 5.29
C GLY A 28 -11.97 -9.80 5.94
N HIS A 29 -10.99 -8.90 5.85
CA HIS A 29 -11.10 -7.51 6.30
C HIS A 29 -11.03 -6.53 5.10
N GLU A 30 -11.40 -6.99 3.91
CA GLU A 30 -11.47 -6.12 2.74
C GLU A 30 -12.56 -5.04 2.96
N VAL A 31 -12.21 -3.78 2.67
CA VAL A 31 -13.15 -2.67 2.78
C VAL A 31 -13.72 -2.37 1.41
N GLU A 32 -15.04 -2.52 1.28
CA GLU A 32 -15.77 -2.06 0.11
C GLU A 32 -16.15 -0.58 0.29
N ILE A 33 -15.59 0.28 -0.54
CA ILE A 33 -15.92 1.72 -0.55
C ILE A 33 -16.83 1.99 -1.74
N ILE A 34 -18.11 2.22 -1.46
CA ILE A 34 -19.12 2.56 -2.46
C ILE A 34 -19.35 4.08 -2.42
N LEU A 35 -19.26 4.73 -3.57
CA LEU A 35 -19.59 6.15 -3.70
C LEU A 35 -21.12 6.30 -3.76
N ASN A 36 -21.65 7.27 -3.03
CA ASN A 36 -23.10 7.58 -3.05
C ASN A 36 -23.57 8.19 -4.38
N GLU A 37 -22.63 8.60 -5.24
CA GLU A 37 -22.88 9.27 -6.51
C GLU A 37 -22.03 8.64 -7.61
N GLU A 38 -22.54 8.68 -8.83
CA GLU A 38 -21.84 8.18 -10.02
C GLU A 38 -20.70 9.13 -10.44
N ARG A 39 -19.68 8.59 -11.11
CA ARG A 39 -18.60 9.41 -11.67
C ARG A 39 -19.18 10.42 -12.66
N THR A 40 -18.90 11.69 -12.44
CA THR A 40 -19.27 12.75 -13.39
C THR A 40 -18.54 12.56 -14.71
N TYR A 41 -19.27 12.62 -15.84
CA TYR A 41 -18.69 12.64 -17.17
C TYR A 41 -18.72 14.08 -17.74
N PRO A 42 -17.61 14.61 -18.29
CA PRO A 42 -16.31 13.96 -18.42
C PRO A 42 -15.60 13.84 -17.06
N PRO A 43 -14.69 12.86 -16.89
CA PRO A 43 -13.91 12.72 -15.67
C PRO A 43 -13.22 14.05 -15.34
N LEU A 44 -13.29 14.48 -14.08
CA LEU A 44 -12.55 15.64 -13.60
C LEU A 44 -11.09 15.55 -14.08
N LEU A 45 -10.63 16.63 -14.74
CA LEU A 45 -9.24 16.77 -15.18
C LEU A 45 -8.31 16.38 -14.03
N ARG A 46 -7.55 15.29 -14.22
CA ARG A 46 -6.52 14.90 -13.27
C ARG A 46 -5.54 16.06 -13.17
N ARG A 47 -5.43 16.62 -11.97
CA ARG A 47 -4.39 17.63 -11.70
C ARG A 47 -3.04 16.92 -11.79
N PRO A 48 -2.05 17.47 -12.50
CA PRO A 48 -0.71 16.90 -12.48
C PRO A 48 -0.21 16.87 -11.04
N ALA A 49 0.58 15.84 -10.71
CA ALA A 49 1.26 15.80 -9.43
C ALA A 49 2.10 17.08 -9.25
N TYR A 50 2.08 17.63 -8.04
CA TYR A 50 2.92 18.78 -7.73
C TYR A 50 4.40 18.37 -7.83
N PRO A 51 5.29 19.20 -8.41
CA PRO A 51 6.70 18.85 -8.53
C PRO A 51 7.34 18.70 -7.15
N ALA A 52 7.93 17.53 -6.89
CA ALA A 52 8.73 17.28 -5.70
C ALA A 52 10.17 17.81 -5.88
N ILE A 53 10.80 18.22 -4.78
CA ILE A 53 12.22 18.58 -4.75
C ILE A 53 13.05 17.30 -4.99
N PRO A 54 14.17 17.33 -5.75
CA PRO A 54 14.91 16.12 -6.13
C PRO A 54 15.28 15.19 -4.96
N ARG A 55 15.74 15.76 -3.84
CA ARG A 55 16.07 15.00 -2.63
C ARG A 55 14.86 14.25 -2.06
N ASP A 56 13.71 14.91 -2.03
CA ASP A 56 12.49 14.35 -1.48
C ASP A 56 11.95 13.26 -2.41
N ARG A 57 12.17 13.40 -3.73
CA ARG A 57 11.81 12.40 -4.74
C ARG A 57 12.54 11.08 -4.53
N GLU A 58 13.85 11.13 -4.26
CA GLU A 58 14.65 9.92 -4.00
C GLU A 58 14.19 9.18 -2.74
N ALA A 59 13.92 9.92 -1.65
CA ALA A 59 13.41 9.34 -0.42
C ALA A 59 12.01 8.72 -0.61
N LEU A 60 11.13 9.43 -1.32
CA LEU A 60 9.79 8.92 -1.65
C LEU A 60 9.87 7.66 -2.52
N GLU A 61 10.76 7.61 -3.50
CA GLU A 61 10.92 6.46 -4.38
C GLU A 61 11.39 5.21 -3.61
N ALA A 62 12.28 5.36 -2.63
CA ALA A 62 12.68 4.27 -1.74
C ALA A 62 11.47 3.68 -0.98
N HIS A 63 10.66 4.53 -0.35
CA HIS A 63 9.48 4.10 0.41
C HIS A 63 8.38 3.53 -0.48
N ILE A 64 8.14 4.11 -1.66
CA ILE A 64 7.17 3.57 -2.62
C ILE A 64 7.59 2.15 -3.04
N ASN A 65 8.86 1.93 -3.33
CA ASN A 65 9.37 0.60 -3.72
C ASN A 65 9.22 -0.42 -2.58
N GLU A 66 9.42 -0.01 -1.33
CA GLU A 66 9.19 -0.83 -0.14
C GLU A 66 7.71 -1.24 -0.02
N LEU A 67 6.80 -0.29 -0.14
CA LEU A 67 5.35 -0.54 -0.07
C LEU A 67 4.85 -1.42 -1.23
N ILE A 68 5.47 -1.34 -2.41
CA ILE A 68 5.20 -2.27 -3.51
C ILE A 68 5.64 -3.68 -3.16
N LYS A 69 6.85 -3.86 -2.59
CA LYS A 69 7.36 -5.17 -2.17
C LYS A 69 6.48 -5.80 -1.08
N LEU A 70 5.99 -4.99 -0.15
CA LEU A 70 5.10 -5.43 0.93
C LEU A 70 3.66 -5.68 0.47
N GLY A 71 3.34 -5.50 -0.83
CA GLY A 71 2.02 -5.75 -1.38
C GLY A 71 0.96 -4.70 -1.01
N VAL A 72 1.38 -3.58 -0.40
CA VAL A 72 0.50 -2.48 0.00
C VAL A 72 0.13 -1.61 -1.19
N LEU A 73 1.08 -1.41 -2.12
CA LEU A 73 0.88 -0.61 -3.33
C LEU A 73 1.03 -1.45 -4.60
N ARG A 74 0.18 -1.18 -5.59
CA ARG A 74 0.28 -1.77 -6.94
C ARG A 74 0.36 -0.68 -8.00
N LYS A 75 1.20 -0.91 -9.02
CA LYS A 75 1.26 -0.06 -10.21
C LYS A 75 0.05 -0.35 -11.09
N VAL A 76 -0.60 0.72 -11.57
CA VAL A 76 -1.82 0.66 -12.37
C VAL A 76 -1.62 1.39 -13.69
N GLY A 77 -2.17 0.83 -14.77
CA GLY A 77 -2.12 1.45 -16.10
C GLY A 77 -2.96 2.73 -16.16
N HIS A 78 -2.59 3.68 -17.02
CA HIS A 78 -3.32 4.96 -17.19
C HIS A 78 -4.82 4.78 -17.47
N ASN A 79 -5.19 3.72 -18.20
CA ASN A 79 -6.56 3.40 -18.60
C ASN A 79 -7.15 2.18 -17.88
N GLU A 80 -6.46 1.65 -16.86
CA GLU A 80 -6.97 0.53 -16.08
C GLU A 80 -8.10 1.02 -15.18
N GLU A 81 -9.30 0.48 -15.36
CA GLU A 81 -10.39 0.69 -14.43
C GLU A 81 -10.09 -0.07 -13.15
N VAL A 82 -9.88 0.68 -12.07
CA VAL A 82 -9.73 0.14 -10.73
C VAL A 82 -11.00 0.49 -9.95
N GLU A 83 -11.62 -0.54 -9.40
CA GLU A 83 -12.63 -0.37 -8.36
C GLU A 83 -11.96 0.27 -7.12
N VAL A 84 -12.66 1.21 -6.46
CA VAL A 84 -12.11 2.12 -5.43
C VAL A 84 -11.52 1.37 -4.22
N THR A 85 -11.75 0.07 -4.11
CA THR A 85 -11.30 -0.83 -3.05
C THR A 85 -9.79 -1.11 -3.04
N THR A 86 -9.04 -0.73 -4.09
CA THR A 86 -7.60 -1.00 -4.16
C THR A 86 -6.77 0.29 -4.03
N ALA A 87 -5.81 0.33 -3.10
CA ALA A 87 -4.84 1.42 -3.02
C ALA A 87 -3.94 1.41 -4.28
N VAL A 88 -3.93 2.51 -5.03
CA VAL A 88 -3.29 2.56 -6.35
C VAL A 88 -2.46 3.81 -6.55
N ILE A 89 -1.28 3.65 -7.17
CA ILE A 89 -0.49 4.74 -7.73
C ILE A 89 -0.78 4.83 -9.21
N ILE A 90 -1.18 6.02 -9.64
CA ILE A 90 -1.30 6.39 -11.05
C ILE A 90 -0.01 7.11 -11.41
N ASN A 91 0.75 6.52 -12.34
CA ASN A 91 1.84 7.23 -13.03
C ASN A 91 1.29 8.15 -14.10
#